data_AF-A0A7W1YHX8-F1
#
_entry.id   AF-A0A7W1YHX8-F1
#
_cell.length_a   1.000
_cell.length_b   1.000
_cell.length_c   1.000
_cell.angle_alpha   90.00
_cell.angle_beta   90.00
_cell.angle_gamma   90.00
#
_symmetry.space_group_name_H-M   'P 1'
#
loop_
_entity.id
_entity.type
_entity.pdbx_description
1 polymer ?
#
loop_
_entity_poly.entity_id
_entity_poly.type
_entity_poly.pdbx_seq_one_letter_code
_entity_poly.pdbx_strand_id
1 'polypeptide(L)'
;MNDPRRGTILIVVAGISALLASLALTFLVRMRSDVEESQLVVQYAQAKIMLAAACNYVQESSRMGWDRYPLKSSGASPTTPTVDGLHIHEEAFGWIDERDGRLGPLDRNGLPFADLTPGGKWPAVGTSARCPMYVMKRPPYATQLTACYNPMNRDSTSPDFCWPLLKYPDPQPVTSNGWTRAGGPSSATNTRYVDFETGDRTPQPQSTGKSWFRVYRDGPGTFVVTCGSGGTMGFRDWATEVVPQNQTGLFGGPGGQALFDDLKSTEIRIWYRIEWTAASTEVSYHNLDHDFGAIWEHYESWPPNASHTWSGAVRTQTWMKNPVGTIRWIQRLVTEPTSW
;
A
#
# COMPACT_ATOMS: atom_id res chain seq x y z
N MET A 1 14.55 -17.70 -76.75
CA MET A 1 14.33 -19.01 -76.09
C MET A 1 14.17 -18.74 -74.60
N ASN A 2 12.94 -18.78 -74.09
CA ASN A 2 12.68 -18.75 -72.65
C ASN A 2 12.94 -20.16 -72.12
N ASP A 3 13.92 -20.29 -71.23
CA ASP A 3 14.31 -21.57 -70.64
C ASP A 3 13.30 -21.95 -69.53
N PRO A 4 12.43 -22.96 -69.74
CA PRO A 4 11.34 -23.29 -68.81
C PRO A 4 11.82 -23.59 -67.38
N ARG A 5 13.10 -23.96 -67.22
CA ARG A 5 13.72 -24.22 -65.91
C ARG A 5 13.77 -22.98 -65.01
N ARG A 6 13.90 -21.77 -65.60
CA ARG A 6 13.91 -20.51 -64.83
C ARG A 6 12.56 -20.18 -64.23
N GLY A 7 11.47 -20.54 -64.93
CA GLY A 7 10.10 -20.36 -64.43
C GLY A 7 9.81 -21.24 -63.21
N THR A 8 10.23 -22.51 -63.24
CA THR A 8 10.02 -23.44 -62.12
C THR A 8 10.77 -23.01 -60.86
N ILE A 9 12.02 -22.54 -60.97
CA ILE A 9 12.79 -22.04 -59.83
C ILE A 9 12.09 -20.85 -59.17
N LEU A 10 11.56 -19.92 -59.97
CA LEU A 10 10.87 -18.74 -59.44
C LEU A 10 9.58 -19.11 -58.69
N ILE A 11 8.82 -20.08 -59.20
CA ILE A 11 7.62 -20.60 -58.52
C ILE A 11 7.99 -21.27 -57.19
N VAL A 12 9.05 -22.09 -57.15
CA VAL A 12 9.48 -22.76 -55.92
C VAL A 12 9.97 -21.76 -54.88
N VAL A 13 10.80 -20.79 -55.27
CA VAL A 13 11.30 -19.76 -54.35
C VAL A 13 10.17 -18.87 -53.84
N ALA A 14 9.24 -18.46 -54.72
CA ALA A 14 8.06 -17.69 -54.31
C ALA A 14 7.18 -18.50 -53.35
N GLY A 15 6.98 -19.80 -53.61
CA GLY A 15 6.22 -20.70 -52.76
C GLY A 15 6.84 -20.88 -51.37
N ILE A 16 8.14 -21.18 -51.30
CA ILE A 16 8.87 -21.29 -50.02
C ILE A 16 8.86 -19.96 -49.28
N SER A 17 9.07 -18.83 -49.97
CA SER A 17 9.03 -17.51 -49.33
C SER A 17 7.64 -17.18 -48.79
N ALA A 18 6.57 -17.51 -49.53
CA ALA A 18 5.20 -17.32 -49.07
C ALA A 18 4.87 -18.21 -47.86
N LEU A 19 5.35 -19.46 -47.84
CA LEU A 19 5.17 -20.37 -46.71
C LEU A 19 5.92 -19.86 -45.46
N LEU A 20 7.16 -19.40 -45.61
CA LEU A 20 7.94 -18.81 -44.51
C LEU A 20 7.29 -17.53 -44.00
N ALA A 21 6.79 -16.67 -44.89
CA ALA A 21 6.06 -15.46 -44.51
C ALA A 21 4.76 -15.79 -43.76
N SER A 22 4.00 -16.81 -44.20
CA SER A 22 2.79 -17.27 -43.51
C SER A 22 3.10 -17.83 -42.13
N LEU A 23 4.16 -18.65 -41.99
CA LEU A 23 4.58 -19.20 -40.70
C LEU A 23 5.01 -18.09 -39.74
N ALA A 24 5.78 -17.11 -40.22
CA ALA A 24 6.18 -15.95 -39.44
C ALA A 24 4.98 -15.13 -38.98
N LEU A 25 3.99 -14.90 -39.85
CA LEU A 25 2.76 -14.19 -39.51
C LEU A 25 1.95 -14.94 -38.45
N THR A 26 1.75 -16.25 -38.62
CA THR A 26 1.04 -17.07 -37.62
C THR A 26 1.75 -17.05 -36.27
N PHE A 27 3.08 -17.11 -36.26
CA PHE A 27 3.87 -17.02 -35.04
C PHE A 27 3.70 -15.66 -34.35
N LEU A 28 3.77 -14.55 -35.09
CA LEU A 28 3.56 -13.20 -34.54
C LEU A 28 2.15 -13.00 -33.99
N VAL A 29 1.13 -13.50 -34.69
CA VAL A 29 -0.27 -13.46 -34.23
C VAL A 29 -0.44 -14.23 -32.92
N ARG A 30 0.16 -15.43 -32.83
CA ARG A 30 0.12 -16.23 -31.60
C ARG A 30 0.85 -15.55 -30.44
N MET A 31 2.06 -15.05 -30.67
CA MET A 31 2.79 -14.31 -29.64
C MET A 31 2.01 -13.10 -29.13
N ARG A 32 1.32 -12.38 -30.01
CA ARG A 32 0.47 -11.25 -29.61
C ARG A 32 -0.69 -11.72 -28.74
N SER A 33 -1.38 -12.79 -29.13
CA SER A 33 -2.46 -13.39 -28.35
C SER A 33 -1.98 -13.82 -26.95
N ASP A 34 -0.84 -14.49 -26.86
CA ASP A 34 -0.28 -14.95 -25.59
C ASP A 34 0.10 -13.76 -24.67
N VAL A 35 0.59 -12.66 -25.25
CA VAL A 35 0.89 -11.42 -24.52
C VAL A 35 -0.39 -10.75 -24.02
N GLU A 36 -1.43 -10.68 -24.85
CA GLU A 36 -2.73 -10.10 -24.47
C GLU A 36 -3.38 -10.90 -23.33
N GLU A 37 -3.33 -12.24 -23.37
CA GLU A 37 -3.81 -13.09 -22.28
C GLU A 37 -2.98 -12.91 -21.00
N SER A 38 -1.66 -12.87 -21.12
CA SER A 38 -0.76 -12.65 -19.97
C SER A 38 -1.00 -11.29 -19.31
N GLN A 39 -1.30 -10.25 -20.10
CA GLN A 39 -1.62 -8.92 -19.59
C GLN A 39 -2.89 -8.93 -18.74
N LEU A 40 -3.93 -9.67 -19.14
CA LEU A 40 -5.15 -9.81 -18.34
C LEU A 40 -4.88 -10.46 -16.98
N VAL A 41 -4.05 -11.51 -16.94
CA VAL A 41 -3.66 -12.17 -15.69
C VAL A 41 -2.90 -11.21 -14.77
N VAL A 42 -1.96 -10.43 -15.33
CA VAL A 42 -1.20 -9.43 -14.58
C VAL A 42 -2.12 -8.34 -14.02
N GLN A 43 -3.04 -7.80 -14.84
CA GLN A 43 -3.98 -6.79 -14.39
C GLN A 43 -4.91 -7.31 -13.28
N TYR A 44 -5.37 -8.56 -13.42
CA TYR A 44 -6.19 -9.19 -12.39
C TYR A 44 -5.41 -9.39 -11.07
N ALA A 45 -4.15 -9.81 -11.14
CA ALA A 45 -3.28 -9.91 -9.98
C ALA A 45 -3.02 -8.53 -9.34
N GLN A 46 -2.76 -7.50 -10.15
CA GLN A 46 -2.59 -6.13 -9.69
C GLN A 46 -3.84 -5.63 -8.94
N ALA A 47 -5.03 -5.80 -9.52
CA ALA A 47 -6.29 -5.44 -8.88
C ALA A 47 -6.49 -6.19 -7.55
N LYS A 48 -6.07 -7.46 -7.43
CA LYS A 48 -6.13 -8.20 -6.16
C LYS A 48 -5.16 -7.65 -5.11
N ILE A 49 -3.94 -7.31 -5.49
CA ILE A 49 -2.95 -6.74 -4.56
C ILE A 49 -3.44 -5.39 -4.03
N MET A 50 -4.19 -4.63 -4.83
CA MET A 50 -4.79 -3.35 -4.40
C MET A 50 -5.80 -3.51 -3.26
N LEU A 51 -6.41 -4.68 -3.07
CA LEU A 51 -7.24 -4.95 -1.89
C LEU A 51 -6.42 -4.87 -0.60
N ALA A 52 -5.23 -5.48 -0.58
CA ALA A 52 -4.35 -5.40 0.58
C ALA A 52 -3.93 -3.95 0.87
N ALA A 53 -3.63 -3.18 -0.19
CA ALA A 53 -3.33 -1.75 -0.06
C ALA A 53 -4.53 -0.96 0.50
N ALA A 54 -5.75 -1.25 0.05
CA ALA A 54 -6.97 -0.61 0.55
C ALA A 54 -7.27 -0.98 2.01
N CYS A 55 -7.10 -2.25 2.39
CA CYS A 55 -7.25 -2.70 3.79
C CYS A 55 -6.24 -1.99 4.70
N ASN A 56 -4.97 -1.94 4.30
CA ASN A 56 -3.94 -1.20 5.03
C ASN A 56 -4.28 0.29 5.09
N TYR A 57 -4.78 0.88 4.00
CA TYR A 57 -5.21 2.28 4.00
C TYR A 57 -6.34 2.52 5.01
N VAL A 58 -7.33 1.63 5.08
CA VAL A 58 -8.42 1.72 6.07
C VAL A 58 -7.89 1.58 7.48
N GLN A 59 -7.01 0.62 7.75
CA GLN A 59 -6.40 0.41 9.08
C GLN A 59 -5.50 1.58 9.50
N GLU A 60 -4.65 2.09 8.62
CA GLU A 60 -3.78 3.24 8.93
C GLU A 60 -4.58 4.55 9.02
N SER A 61 -5.62 4.71 8.21
CA SER A 61 -6.52 5.86 8.31
C SER A 61 -7.31 5.88 9.61
N SER A 62 -7.58 4.72 10.21
CA SER A 62 -8.17 4.64 11.56
C SER A 62 -7.22 5.11 12.64
N ARG A 63 -5.91 5.24 12.35
CA ARG A 63 -4.93 5.82 13.28
C ARG A 63 -4.83 7.33 13.17
N MET A 64 -5.51 7.95 12.20
CA MET A 64 -5.54 9.39 12.10
C MET A 64 -6.32 9.94 13.29
N GLY A 65 -5.63 10.63 14.20
CA GLY A 65 -6.22 11.08 15.45
C GLY A 65 -5.26 10.84 16.59
N TRP A 66 -4.21 11.65 16.62
CA TRP A 66 -3.12 11.52 17.56
C TRP A 66 -3.10 12.69 18.53
N ASP A 67 -2.89 12.32 19.79
CA ASP A 67 -2.51 13.13 20.94
C ASP A 67 -3.33 14.41 21.15
N ARG A 68 -4.32 14.30 22.05
CA ARG A 68 -5.10 15.45 22.52
C ARG A 68 -4.26 16.49 23.24
N TYR A 69 -3.02 16.19 23.59
CA TYR A 69 -2.17 17.10 24.33
C TYR A 69 -1.43 18.05 23.38
N PRO A 70 -1.75 19.35 23.38
CA PRO A 70 -0.98 20.30 22.60
C PRO A 70 0.48 20.28 23.06
N LEU A 71 1.41 20.30 22.10
CA LEU A 71 2.78 20.76 22.34
C LEU A 71 2.69 22.06 23.14
N LYS A 72 3.24 22.08 24.36
CA LYS A 72 3.22 23.24 25.26
C LYS A 72 3.54 24.52 24.50
N SER A 73 2.53 25.34 24.23
CA SER A 73 2.75 26.78 24.15
C SER A 73 2.96 27.25 25.59
N SER A 74 4.24 27.36 25.99
CA SER A 74 4.74 28.12 27.16
C SER A 74 3.79 28.25 28.37
N GLY A 75 3.92 27.37 29.36
CA GLY A 75 3.63 27.72 30.76
C GLY A 75 2.41 27.06 31.44
N ALA A 76 1.54 26.35 30.73
CA ALA A 76 0.48 25.59 31.39
C ALA A 76 1.03 24.24 31.90
N SER A 77 0.84 23.94 33.18
CA SER A 77 1.14 22.63 33.75
C SER A 77 0.12 21.62 33.19
N PRO A 78 0.54 20.57 32.47
CA PRO A 78 -0.36 19.57 31.95
C PRO A 78 -1.04 18.86 33.14
N THR A 79 -2.37 18.83 33.15
CA THR A 79 -3.16 18.03 34.09
C THR A 79 -3.12 16.53 33.76
N THR A 80 -2.27 16.13 32.82
CA THR A 80 -2.19 14.77 32.30
C THR A 80 -1.46 13.84 33.26
N PRO A 81 -1.96 12.62 33.48
CA PRO A 81 -1.19 11.57 34.13
C PRO A 81 0.15 11.41 33.41
N THR A 82 1.24 11.46 34.18
CA THR A 82 2.58 11.11 33.68
C THR A 82 2.97 9.77 34.27
N VAL A 83 3.64 8.94 33.48
CA VAL A 83 4.39 7.79 33.97
C VAL A 83 5.85 8.15 33.77
N ASP A 84 6.61 8.18 34.85
CA ASP A 84 8.04 8.54 34.84
C ASP A 84 8.36 9.91 34.21
N GLY A 85 7.45 10.89 34.39
CA GLY A 85 7.61 12.24 33.83
C GLY A 85 7.36 12.33 32.32
N LEU A 86 7.02 11.21 31.66
CA LEU A 86 6.55 11.20 30.27
C LEU A 86 5.03 11.29 30.23
N HIS A 87 4.52 12.09 29.30
CA HIS A 87 3.10 12.18 29.05
C HIS A 87 2.61 10.86 28.45
N ILE A 88 1.57 10.28 29.05
CA ILE A 88 0.88 9.14 28.44
C ILE A 88 0.12 9.70 27.23
N HIS A 89 0.59 9.40 26.02
CA HIS A 89 -0.14 9.73 24.80
C HIS A 89 -1.42 8.88 24.73
N GLU A 90 -2.56 9.50 24.42
CA GLU A 90 -3.80 8.76 24.17
C GLU A 90 -3.68 7.96 22.87
N GLU A 91 -4.11 6.69 22.91
CA GLU A 91 -4.13 5.81 21.74
C GLU A 91 -5.07 6.34 20.64
N ALA A 92 -4.73 6.04 19.38
CA ALA A 92 -5.39 6.60 18.22
C ALA A 92 -6.88 6.23 18.12
N PHE A 93 -7.71 7.21 17.73
CA PHE A 93 -9.16 7.01 17.63
C PHE A 93 -9.54 6.38 16.29
N GLY A 94 -9.90 5.10 16.33
CA GLY A 94 -10.36 4.30 15.20
C GLY A 94 -11.57 4.87 14.45
N TRP A 95 -12.12 4.09 13.51
CA TRP A 95 -13.32 4.49 12.76
C TRP A 95 -14.55 4.67 13.65
N ILE A 96 -14.54 4.03 14.81
CA ILE A 96 -15.48 4.20 15.92
C ILE A 96 -14.62 4.35 17.18
N ASP A 97 -14.81 5.41 17.96
CA ASP A 97 -14.14 5.59 19.24
C ASP A 97 -14.76 4.61 20.25
N GLU A 98 -13.94 3.69 20.77
CA GLU A 98 -14.42 2.65 21.69
C GLU A 98 -14.78 3.16 23.10
N ARG A 99 -14.43 4.41 23.41
CA ARG A 99 -14.66 5.00 24.74
C ARG A 99 -16.04 5.63 24.82
N ASP A 100 -16.50 6.26 23.75
CA ASP A 100 -17.78 6.99 23.70
C ASP A 100 -18.71 6.59 22.55
N GLY A 101 -18.27 5.70 21.65
CA GLY A 101 -19.05 5.19 20.51
C GLY A 101 -19.19 6.18 19.35
N ARG A 102 -18.51 7.32 19.37
CA ARG A 102 -18.60 8.33 18.31
C ARG A 102 -17.89 7.88 17.04
N LEU A 103 -18.32 8.45 15.91
CA LEU A 103 -17.67 8.23 14.62
C LEU A 103 -16.32 8.92 14.58
N GLY A 104 -15.27 8.18 14.25
CA GLY A 104 -13.94 8.71 13.93
C GLY A 104 -13.64 8.66 12.43
N PRO A 105 -12.41 8.99 12.00
CA PRO A 105 -11.30 9.44 12.83
C PRO A 105 -11.55 10.83 13.44
N LEU A 106 -11.11 11.01 14.68
CA LEU A 106 -11.15 12.29 15.39
C LEU A 106 -9.78 12.97 15.30
N ASP A 107 -9.72 14.29 15.21
CA ASP A 107 -8.51 15.10 15.27
C ASP A 107 -7.94 15.15 16.70
N ARG A 108 -6.83 15.88 16.85
CA ARG A 108 -6.20 16.11 18.16
C ARG A 108 -7.15 16.77 19.18
N ASN A 109 -8.10 17.57 18.76
CA ASN A 109 -9.03 18.22 19.69
C ASN A 109 -10.18 17.29 20.11
N GLY A 110 -10.19 16.04 19.62
CA GLY A 110 -11.32 15.12 19.77
C GLY A 110 -12.52 15.52 18.92
N LEU A 111 -12.31 16.37 17.90
CA LEU A 111 -13.32 16.76 16.94
C LEU A 111 -13.21 15.86 15.70
N PRO A 112 -14.29 15.59 14.97
CA PRO A 112 -14.23 14.95 13.65
C PRO A 112 -13.10 15.49 12.73
N PHE A 113 -12.22 14.62 12.21
CA PHE A 113 -11.09 15.03 11.33
C PHE A 113 -11.55 15.72 10.03
N ALA A 114 -12.78 15.44 9.62
CA ALA A 114 -13.51 16.19 8.61
C ALA A 114 -14.94 16.43 9.11
N ASP A 115 -15.76 17.14 8.35
CA ASP A 115 -17.20 17.10 8.55
C ASP A 115 -17.69 15.66 8.33
N LEU A 116 -17.78 14.90 9.43
CA LEU A 116 -18.20 13.50 9.44
C LEU A 116 -19.71 13.35 9.23
N THR A 117 -20.43 14.45 8.93
CA THR A 117 -21.82 14.35 8.50
C THR A 117 -21.92 13.51 7.21
N PRO A 118 -22.99 12.70 7.08
CA PRO A 118 -23.19 11.90 5.88
C PRO A 118 -23.13 12.76 4.60
N GLY A 119 -22.25 12.40 3.67
CA GLY A 119 -22.05 13.14 2.42
C GLY A 119 -21.08 14.33 2.49
N GLY A 120 -20.35 14.50 3.60
CA GLY A 120 -19.28 15.49 3.76
C GLY A 120 -18.01 15.18 2.93
N LYS A 121 -16.84 15.41 3.50
CA LYS A 121 -15.56 15.00 2.87
C LYS A 121 -15.10 13.68 3.48
N TRP A 122 -14.38 12.87 2.69
CA TRP A 122 -13.65 11.74 3.25
C TRP A 122 -12.84 12.20 4.48
N PRO A 123 -12.94 11.52 5.63
CA PRO A 123 -13.43 10.16 5.86
C PRO A 123 -14.90 9.98 6.30
N ALA A 124 -15.81 10.92 6.03
CA ALA A 124 -17.21 10.83 6.45
C ALA A 124 -17.97 9.63 5.86
N VAL A 125 -19.00 9.14 6.57
CA VAL A 125 -19.90 8.11 6.05
C VAL A 125 -20.60 8.65 4.80
N GLY A 126 -20.79 7.80 3.79
CA GLY A 126 -21.36 8.17 2.50
C GLY A 126 -20.39 8.86 1.54
N THR A 127 -19.10 8.94 1.88
CA THR A 127 -18.07 9.54 1.03
C THR A 127 -17.04 8.51 0.58
N SER A 128 -16.22 8.87 -0.40
CA SER A 128 -15.17 8.00 -0.93
C SER A 128 -13.81 8.68 -1.01
N ALA A 129 -12.76 7.87 -0.84
CA ALA A 129 -11.38 8.21 -1.17
C ALA A 129 -10.96 7.45 -2.42
N ARG A 130 -10.37 8.16 -3.38
CA ARG A 130 -9.77 7.59 -4.59
C ARG A 130 -8.26 7.65 -4.48
N CYS A 131 -7.61 6.50 -4.63
CA CYS A 131 -6.18 6.33 -4.43
C CYS A 131 -5.56 5.72 -5.70
N PRO A 132 -5.18 6.55 -6.69
CA PRO A 132 -4.36 6.08 -7.80
C PRO A 132 -2.99 5.66 -7.28
N MET A 133 -2.57 4.45 -7.62
CA MET A 133 -1.32 3.88 -7.14
C MET A 133 -0.26 3.93 -8.23
N TYR A 134 0.91 4.41 -7.86
CA TYR A 134 2.08 4.42 -8.71
C TYR A 134 3.32 4.26 -7.84
N VAL A 135 4.39 3.80 -8.47
CA VAL A 135 5.69 3.69 -7.81
C VAL A 135 6.38 5.03 -7.93
N MET A 136 6.75 5.62 -6.80
CA MET A 136 7.61 6.81 -6.78
C MET A 136 9.05 6.40 -7.13
N LYS A 137 9.82 7.30 -7.75
CA LYS A 137 11.27 7.06 -7.93
C LYS A 137 11.97 6.79 -6.61
N ARG A 138 11.62 7.56 -5.58
CA ARG A 138 12.10 7.39 -4.20
C ARG A 138 11.01 7.87 -3.24
N PRO A 139 10.25 6.98 -2.58
CA PRO A 139 9.24 7.43 -1.63
C PRO A 139 9.86 8.21 -0.45
N PRO A 140 9.08 9.07 0.23
CA PRO A 140 9.46 9.60 1.54
C PRO A 140 9.99 8.52 2.45
N TYR A 141 11.09 8.80 3.14
CA TYR A 141 11.72 7.88 4.10
C TYR A 141 12.16 6.53 3.49
N ALA A 142 12.44 6.48 2.18
CA ALA A 142 12.89 5.26 1.51
C ALA A 142 14.18 4.69 2.12
N THR A 143 14.12 3.47 2.62
CA THR A 143 15.27 2.74 3.19
C THR A 143 15.95 1.87 2.14
N GLN A 144 17.21 1.49 2.38
CA GLN A 144 17.89 0.52 1.51
C GLN A 144 17.28 -0.87 1.70
N LEU A 145 17.35 -1.70 0.65
CA LEU A 145 16.96 -3.12 0.70
C LEU A 145 18.06 -4.01 1.31
N THR A 146 19.07 -3.42 1.95
CA THR A 146 20.15 -4.16 2.58
C THR A 146 19.61 -4.86 3.82
N ALA A 147 19.55 -6.20 3.78
CA ALA A 147 18.96 -7.01 4.85
C ALA A 147 19.72 -6.95 6.19
N CYS A 148 21.01 -6.57 6.17
CA CYS A 148 21.82 -6.44 7.38
C CYS A 148 22.81 -5.28 7.23
N TYR A 149 22.56 -4.16 7.92
CA TYR A 149 23.46 -3.01 7.94
C TYR A 149 24.69 -3.23 8.82
N ASN A 150 24.60 -4.19 9.75
CA ASN A 150 25.63 -4.50 10.72
C ASN A 150 26.06 -5.97 10.59
N PRO A 151 26.58 -6.40 9.42
CA PRO A 151 27.00 -7.79 9.27
C PRO A 151 28.12 -8.09 10.27
N MET A 152 28.02 -9.27 10.90
CA MET A 152 29.06 -9.76 11.81
C MET A 152 30.39 -9.81 11.05
N ASN A 153 31.43 -9.19 11.61
CA ASN A 153 32.72 -9.16 10.95
C ASN A 153 33.32 -10.57 10.92
N ARG A 154 33.66 -11.06 9.72
CA ARG A 154 34.25 -12.39 9.50
C ARG A 154 35.76 -12.36 9.34
N ASP A 155 36.37 -11.17 9.37
CA ASP A 155 37.82 -11.03 9.33
C ASP A 155 38.41 -11.28 10.72
N SER A 156 39.15 -12.39 10.87
CA SER A 156 39.79 -12.82 12.11
C SER A 156 40.87 -11.87 12.63
N THR A 157 41.34 -10.94 11.80
CA THR A 157 42.33 -9.92 12.20
C THR A 157 41.67 -8.65 12.75
N SER A 158 40.36 -8.51 12.59
CA SER A 158 39.63 -7.37 13.12
C SER A 158 39.45 -7.48 14.63
N PRO A 159 39.59 -6.37 15.39
CA PRO A 159 39.22 -6.34 16.81
C PRO A 159 37.72 -6.62 17.03
N ASP A 160 36.90 -6.51 15.99
CA ASP A 160 35.46 -6.76 16.02
C ASP A 160 35.09 -8.15 15.44
N PHE A 161 36.04 -9.08 15.30
CA PHE A 161 35.80 -10.42 14.73
C PHE A 161 34.71 -11.16 15.51
N CYS A 162 33.71 -11.66 14.79
CA CYS A 162 32.55 -12.36 15.34
C CYS A 162 31.72 -11.56 16.37
N TRP A 163 31.92 -10.24 16.49
CA TRP A 163 31.14 -9.41 17.41
C TRP A 163 29.93 -8.77 16.70
N PRO A 164 28.68 -9.07 17.10
CA PRO A 164 27.48 -8.44 16.55
C PRO A 164 27.29 -7.02 17.12
N LEU A 165 28.05 -6.06 16.60
CA LEU A 165 27.95 -4.66 17.02
C LEU A 165 26.96 -3.88 16.15
N LEU A 166 26.09 -3.08 16.77
CA LEU A 166 25.29 -2.04 16.10
C LEU A 166 26.21 -0.84 15.76
N LYS A 167 27.00 -0.98 14.70
CA LYS A 167 27.95 0.03 14.22
C LYS A 167 27.28 1.15 13.42
N TYR A 168 26.22 0.83 12.70
CA TYR A 168 25.45 1.70 11.82
C TYR A 168 24.00 1.79 12.30
N PRO A 169 23.38 2.98 12.29
CA PRO A 169 21.97 3.11 12.61
C PRO A 169 21.11 2.31 11.63
N ASP A 170 20.11 1.61 12.12
CA ASP A 170 19.17 0.83 11.32
C ASP A 170 17.78 1.49 11.42
N PRO A 171 17.07 1.74 10.31
CA PRO A 171 17.44 1.51 8.91
C PRO A 171 18.26 2.64 8.27
N GLN A 172 19.06 2.29 7.24
CA GLN A 172 19.78 3.29 6.44
C GLN A 172 18.90 3.84 5.30
N PRO A 173 19.01 5.15 4.99
CA PRO A 173 18.30 5.75 3.88
C PRO A 173 18.87 5.28 2.53
N VAL A 174 18.00 5.14 1.52
CA VAL A 174 18.37 4.72 0.16
C VAL A 174 19.43 5.62 -0.48
N THR A 175 19.37 6.92 -0.16
CA THR A 175 20.38 7.90 -0.51
C THR A 175 21.14 8.26 0.75
N SER A 176 22.47 8.21 0.71
CA SER A 176 23.29 8.51 1.87
C SER A 176 22.95 9.89 2.45
N ASN A 177 22.54 9.91 3.72
CA ASN A 177 22.29 11.15 4.46
C ASN A 177 23.60 11.81 4.96
N GLY A 178 24.77 11.30 4.56
CA GLY A 178 26.07 11.79 5.02
C GLY A 178 26.49 11.34 6.39
N TRP A 179 25.71 10.48 7.05
CA TRP A 179 26.12 9.91 8.32
C TRP A 179 27.43 9.14 8.18
N THR A 180 28.34 9.36 9.11
CA THR A 180 29.61 8.66 9.25
C THR A 180 29.82 8.24 10.70
N ARG A 181 30.46 7.09 10.91
CA ARG A 181 30.78 6.59 12.26
C ARG A 181 31.64 7.57 13.06
N ALA A 182 32.62 8.20 12.40
CA ALA A 182 33.55 9.13 13.04
C ALA A 182 32.86 10.41 13.52
N GLY A 183 31.86 10.91 12.78
CA GLY A 183 31.15 12.14 13.14
C GLY A 183 29.87 11.91 13.96
N GLY A 184 29.56 10.67 14.33
CA GLY A 184 28.41 10.30 15.17
C GLY A 184 27.04 10.72 14.58
N PRO A 185 25.97 10.77 15.39
CA PRO A 185 24.63 11.20 14.94
C PRO A 185 24.62 12.57 14.27
N SER A 186 25.50 13.48 14.70
CA SER A 186 25.67 14.84 14.17
C SER A 186 26.27 14.93 12.77
N SER A 187 26.77 13.82 12.21
CA SER A 187 27.35 13.80 10.86
C SER A 187 26.31 13.77 9.74
N ALA A 188 25.08 13.37 10.04
CA ALA A 188 23.97 13.55 9.11
C ALA A 188 23.63 15.04 9.03
N THR A 189 23.61 15.61 7.83
CA THR A 189 23.27 17.04 7.66
C THR A 189 21.75 17.21 7.59
N ASN A 190 21.22 18.28 8.21
CA ASN A 190 19.79 18.59 8.15
C ASN A 190 19.24 18.64 6.71
N THR A 191 20.01 19.21 5.78
CA THR A 191 19.63 19.24 4.35
C THR A 191 19.41 17.85 3.76
N ARG A 192 20.23 16.86 4.16
CA ARG A 192 20.09 15.49 3.67
C ARG A 192 18.99 14.71 4.39
N TYR A 193 18.68 15.07 5.64
CA TYR A 193 17.51 14.54 6.32
C TYR A 193 16.21 15.04 5.68
N VAL A 194 16.14 16.33 5.33
CA VAL A 194 14.99 16.90 4.59
C VAL A 194 14.82 16.23 3.22
N ASP A 195 15.92 15.93 2.52
CA ASP A 195 15.86 15.15 1.26
C ASP A 195 15.34 13.73 1.47
N PHE A 196 15.75 13.06 2.56
CA PHE A 196 15.24 11.73 2.94
C PHE A 196 13.75 11.76 3.30
N GLU A 197 13.30 12.74 4.08
CA GLU A 197 11.90 12.96 4.43
C GLU A 197 11.04 13.28 3.20
N THR A 198 11.54 14.11 2.28
CA THR A 198 10.78 14.53 1.10
C THR A 198 10.70 13.44 0.04
N GLY A 199 11.83 12.75 -0.21
CA GLY A 199 12.00 11.77 -1.28
C GLY A 199 12.03 12.39 -2.69
N ASP A 200 11.96 11.55 -3.72
CA ASP A 200 11.62 11.92 -5.10
C ASP A 200 10.28 11.28 -5.45
N ARG A 201 9.22 12.09 -5.34
CA ARG A 201 7.83 11.68 -5.56
C ARG A 201 7.45 11.60 -7.03
N THR A 202 8.38 11.83 -7.95
CA THR A 202 8.11 11.71 -9.39
C THR A 202 7.63 10.29 -9.68
N PRO A 203 6.45 10.11 -10.33
CA PRO A 203 5.97 8.80 -10.71
C PRO A 203 6.92 8.11 -11.68
N GLN A 204 7.15 6.81 -11.48
CA GLN A 204 7.81 5.99 -12.48
C GLN A 204 6.85 5.76 -13.65
N PRO A 205 7.19 6.16 -14.90
CA PRO A 205 6.25 6.13 -16.02
C PRO A 205 5.61 4.77 -16.26
N GLN A 206 6.33 3.68 -16.03
CA GLN A 206 5.85 2.31 -16.18
C GLN A 206 4.84 1.87 -15.12
N SER A 207 4.55 2.68 -14.10
CA SER A 207 3.61 2.35 -13.02
C SER A 207 2.37 3.24 -13.01
N THR A 208 2.45 4.42 -13.63
CA THR A 208 1.34 5.38 -13.70
C THR A 208 0.15 4.78 -14.46
N GLY A 209 -1.06 4.93 -13.90
CA GLY A 209 -2.29 4.48 -14.55
C GLY A 209 -2.43 2.96 -14.66
N LYS A 210 -1.66 2.18 -13.88
CA LYS A 210 -1.75 0.72 -13.88
C LYS A 210 -2.63 0.16 -12.79
N SER A 211 -2.68 0.80 -11.62
CA SER A 211 -3.41 0.25 -10.49
C SER A 211 -3.99 1.38 -9.64
N TRP A 212 -5.13 1.11 -9.03
CA TRP A 212 -5.78 2.05 -8.13
C TRP A 212 -6.72 1.29 -7.19
N PHE A 213 -7.07 1.92 -6.08
CA PHE A 213 -8.22 1.50 -5.29
C PHE A 213 -9.07 2.70 -4.90
N ARG A 214 -10.33 2.42 -4.60
CA ARG A 214 -11.28 3.38 -4.07
C ARG A 214 -11.93 2.77 -2.84
N VAL A 215 -12.11 3.58 -1.82
CA VAL A 215 -12.76 3.18 -0.57
C VAL A 215 -13.95 4.09 -0.37
N TYR A 216 -15.14 3.51 -0.32
CA TYR A 216 -16.36 4.18 0.08
C TYR A 216 -16.76 3.75 1.48
N ARG A 217 -17.04 4.70 2.35
CA ARG A 217 -17.45 4.42 3.71
C ARG A 217 -18.97 4.28 3.76
N ASP A 218 -19.44 3.04 3.74
CA ASP A 218 -20.86 2.69 3.74
C ASP A 218 -21.48 2.81 5.14
N GLY A 219 -20.68 2.66 6.20
CA GLY A 219 -21.15 2.77 7.57
C GLY A 219 -20.03 3.10 8.57
N PRO A 220 -20.31 3.03 9.89
CA PRO A 220 -19.37 3.39 10.93
C PRO A 220 -18.02 2.66 10.84
N GLY A 221 -18.04 1.34 10.59
CA GLY A 221 -16.86 0.50 10.37
C GLY A 221 -16.92 -0.34 9.10
N THR A 222 -17.87 -0.08 8.20
CA THR A 222 -18.05 -0.87 6.97
C THR A 222 -17.70 -0.05 5.74
N PHE A 223 -16.98 -0.68 4.81
CA PHE A 223 -16.49 -0.04 3.60
C PHE A 223 -16.77 -0.89 2.38
N VAL A 224 -17.02 -0.21 1.26
CA VAL A 224 -16.99 -0.80 -0.07
C VAL A 224 -15.65 -0.42 -0.69
N VAL A 225 -14.87 -1.42 -1.08
CA VAL A 225 -13.57 -1.25 -1.71
C VAL A 225 -13.68 -1.68 -3.17
N THR A 226 -13.35 -0.77 -4.06
CA THR A 226 -13.19 -1.09 -5.48
C THR A 226 -11.72 -1.05 -5.84
N CYS A 227 -11.22 -2.16 -6.35
CA CYS A 227 -9.85 -2.29 -6.82
C CYS A 227 -9.86 -2.37 -8.34
N GLY A 228 -9.00 -1.57 -8.99
CA GLY A 228 -8.90 -1.56 -10.43
C GLY A 228 -7.47 -1.64 -10.93
N SER A 229 -7.34 -2.18 -12.13
CA SER A 229 -6.10 -2.21 -12.87
C SER A 229 -6.31 -1.66 -14.28
N GLY A 230 -6.11 -0.36 -14.45
CA GLY A 230 -6.31 0.33 -15.71
C GLY A 230 -6.24 1.86 -15.58
N GLY A 231 -6.45 2.52 -16.72
CA GLY A 231 -6.20 3.94 -16.89
C GLY A 231 -7.30 4.86 -16.39
N THR A 232 -8.44 4.35 -15.90
CA THR A 232 -9.51 5.22 -15.37
C THR A 232 -9.15 5.86 -14.03
N MET A 233 -8.08 5.41 -13.37
CA MET A 233 -7.62 5.91 -12.06
C MET A 233 -8.68 5.85 -10.94
N GLY A 234 -9.75 5.09 -11.11
CA GLY A 234 -10.85 4.95 -10.14
C GLY A 234 -12.02 5.91 -10.32
N PHE A 235 -12.07 6.64 -11.43
CA PHE A 235 -13.27 7.37 -11.83
C PHE A 235 -14.34 6.39 -12.33
N ARG A 236 -15.54 6.48 -11.76
CA ARG A 236 -16.66 5.63 -12.15
C ARG A 236 -17.24 6.03 -13.50
N ASP A 237 -17.38 7.33 -13.72
CA ASP A 237 -18.14 7.86 -14.85
C ASP A 237 -17.67 9.27 -15.25
N TRP A 238 -17.72 9.54 -16.55
CA TRP A 238 -17.25 10.80 -17.13
C TRP A 238 -18.10 12.00 -16.68
N ALA A 239 -19.41 11.90 -16.82
CA ALA A 239 -20.34 13.00 -16.61
C ALA A 239 -20.52 13.33 -15.13
N THR A 240 -20.50 12.32 -14.27
CA THR A 240 -20.77 12.48 -12.83
C THR A 240 -19.51 12.66 -11.98
N GLU A 241 -18.33 12.27 -12.45
CA GLU A 241 -17.10 12.41 -11.66
C GLU A 241 -15.99 13.17 -12.38
N VAL A 242 -15.63 12.82 -13.61
CA VAL A 242 -14.48 13.45 -14.31
C VAL A 242 -14.73 14.93 -14.59
N VAL A 243 -15.89 15.25 -15.18
CA VAL A 243 -16.25 16.64 -15.52
C VAL A 243 -16.48 17.49 -14.27
N PRO A 244 -17.29 17.08 -13.27
CA PRO A 244 -17.54 17.91 -12.09
C PRO A 244 -16.28 18.14 -11.23
N GLN A 245 -15.32 17.22 -11.26
CA GLN A 245 -14.05 17.38 -10.54
C GLN A 245 -12.99 18.15 -11.35
N ASN A 246 -13.32 18.62 -12.56
CA ASN A 246 -12.43 19.31 -13.49
C ASN A 246 -11.16 18.49 -13.82
N GLN A 247 -11.33 17.19 -14.05
CA GLN A 247 -10.24 16.23 -14.30
C GLN A 247 -10.16 15.77 -15.76
N THR A 248 -10.83 16.48 -16.68
CA THR A 248 -10.86 16.16 -18.11
C THR A 248 -9.46 16.15 -18.74
N GLY A 249 -8.54 16.96 -18.21
CA GLY A 249 -7.13 17.02 -18.65
C GLY A 249 -6.38 15.70 -18.51
N LEU A 250 -6.77 14.82 -17.59
CA LEU A 250 -6.16 13.49 -17.43
C LEU A 250 -6.44 12.56 -18.63
N PHE A 251 -7.48 12.86 -19.40
CA PHE A 251 -7.99 12.03 -20.48
C PHE A 251 -7.96 12.75 -21.84
N GLY A 252 -7.07 13.72 -22.01
CA GLY A 252 -6.93 14.46 -23.27
C GLY A 252 -7.86 15.67 -23.40
N GLY A 253 -8.44 16.16 -22.30
CA GLY A 253 -9.21 17.40 -22.25
C GLY A 253 -10.71 17.23 -22.50
N PRO A 254 -11.43 18.29 -22.92
CA PRO A 254 -12.88 18.28 -23.05
C PRO A 254 -13.46 17.26 -24.05
N GLY A 255 -12.67 16.79 -25.01
CA GLY A 255 -13.03 15.71 -25.95
C GLY A 255 -12.64 14.30 -25.50
N GLY A 256 -12.13 14.16 -24.27
CA GLY A 256 -11.52 12.94 -23.75
C GLY A 256 -12.48 11.80 -23.40
N GLN A 257 -13.79 11.99 -23.55
CA GLN A 257 -14.79 11.00 -23.13
C GLN A 257 -14.60 9.65 -23.83
N ALA A 258 -14.34 9.66 -25.14
CA ALA A 258 -14.12 8.43 -25.90
C ALA A 258 -12.90 7.66 -25.40
N LEU A 259 -11.82 8.36 -25.03
CA LEU A 259 -10.65 7.74 -24.43
C LEU A 259 -10.97 7.17 -23.05
N PHE A 260 -11.73 7.90 -22.22
CA PHE A 260 -12.15 7.40 -20.92
C PHE A 260 -13.01 6.14 -21.03
N ASP A 261 -13.96 6.10 -21.96
CA ASP A 261 -14.84 4.95 -22.19
C ASP A 261 -14.04 3.72 -22.69
N ASP A 262 -13.05 3.94 -23.57
CA ASP A 262 -12.12 2.89 -24.00
C ASP A 262 -11.29 2.33 -22.84
N LEU A 263 -10.70 3.21 -22.03
CA LEU A 263 -9.96 2.82 -20.82
C LEU A 263 -10.85 2.08 -19.83
N LYS A 264 -12.09 2.53 -19.64
CA LYS A 264 -13.07 1.88 -18.75
C LYS A 264 -13.49 0.50 -19.25
N SER A 265 -13.55 0.29 -20.56
CA SER A 265 -13.93 -0.98 -21.17
C SER A 265 -12.83 -2.05 -21.09
N THR A 266 -11.57 -1.63 -21.10
CA THR A 266 -10.39 -2.50 -21.03
C THR A 266 -9.94 -2.79 -19.60
N GLU A 267 -10.47 -2.05 -18.63
CA GLU A 267 -10.03 -2.11 -17.24
C GLU A 267 -10.68 -3.24 -16.44
N ILE A 268 -9.85 -3.98 -15.70
CA ILE A 268 -10.30 -4.97 -14.72
C ILE A 268 -10.68 -4.27 -13.42
N ARG A 269 -11.93 -4.44 -12.99
CA ARG A 269 -12.47 -3.94 -11.72
C ARG A 269 -12.99 -5.08 -10.86
N ILE A 270 -12.67 -5.04 -9.57
CA ILE A 270 -13.15 -6.02 -8.58
C ILE A 270 -13.65 -5.27 -7.36
N TRP A 271 -14.79 -5.71 -6.82
CA TRP A 271 -15.46 -5.05 -5.72
C TRP A 271 -15.49 -5.94 -4.49
N TYR A 272 -15.29 -5.33 -3.34
CA TYR A 272 -15.31 -5.97 -2.04
C TYR A 272 -16.11 -5.12 -1.07
N ARG A 273 -16.71 -5.79 -0.09
CA ARG A 273 -17.17 -5.15 1.13
C ARG A 273 -16.29 -5.65 2.27
N ILE A 274 -15.89 -4.75 3.16
CA ILE A 274 -15.05 -5.06 4.30
C ILE A 274 -15.66 -4.46 5.56
N GLU A 275 -15.43 -5.11 6.70
CA GLU A 275 -15.73 -4.57 8.02
C GLU A 275 -14.44 -4.41 8.80
N TRP A 276 -14.19 -3.19 9.27
CA TRP A 276 -13.23 -2.88 10.30
C TRP A 276 -13.91 -2.93 11.66
N THR A 277 -13.22 -3.46 12.66
CA THR A 277 -13.68 -3.47 14.05
C THR A 277 -12.53 -3.29 15.02
N ALA A 278 -12.73 -2.49 16.07
CA ALA A 278 -11.77 -2.34 17.16
C ALA A 278 -11.85 -3.49 18.19
N ALA A 279 -12.98 -4.19 18.24
CA ALA A 279 -13.26 -5.27 19.18
C ALA A 279 -12.63 -6.63 18.80
N SER A 280 -11.97 -6.73 17.65
CA SER A 280 -11.25 -7.95 17.27
C SER A 280 -9.85 -7.91 17.84
N THR A 281 -9.58 -8.82 18.78
CA THR A 281 -8.30 -8.99 19.49
C THR A 281 -7.14 -9.40 18.60
N GLU A 282 -7.40 -9.83 17.37
CA GLU A 282 -6.36 -10.33 16.48
C GLU A 282 -5.99 -9.31 15.41
N VAL A 283 -4.71 -8.95 15.32
CA VAL A 283 -4.06 -8.28 14.19
C VAL A 283 -3.12 -9.31 13.59
N SER A 284 -3.61 -10.30 12.85
CA SER A 284 -2.72 -11.36 12.35
C SER A 284 -1.91 -10.87 11.13
N TYR A 285 -0.82 -10.15 11.41
CA TYR A 285 0.45 -10.48 10.76
C TYR A 285 1.01 -11.66 11.55
N HIS A 286 1.00 -12.86 10.95
CA HIS A 286 1.39 -14.09 11.63
C HIS A 286 2.91 -14.17 11.78
N ASN A 287 3.41 -14.25 13.02
CA ASN A 287 4.65 -14.96 13.31
C ASN A 287 4.27 -16.40 13.66
N LEU A 288 4.71 -17.36 12.83
CA LEU A 288 4.66 -18.78 13.15
C LEU A 288 5.88 -19.07 14.02
N ASP A 289 5.66 -19.26 15.33
CA ASP A 289 6.70 -19.84 16.18
C ASP A 289 6.61 -21.35 16.08
N HIS A 290 7.77 -21.98 15.94
CA HIS A 290 7.92 -23.43 15.87
C HIS A 290 8.86 -23.85 16.98
N ASP A 291 8.29 -24.20 18.13
CA ASP A 291 9.07 -24.65 19.28
C ASP A 291 9.25 -26.17 19.24
N PHE A 292 10.51 -26.61 19.14
CA PHE A 292 10.89 -28.01 19.25
C PHE A 292 11.12 -28.37 20.73
N GLY A 293 10.04 -28.47 21.49
CA GLY A 293 10.03 -28.98 22.86
C GLY A 293 9.81 -30.51 22.89
N ALA A 294 10.54 -31.20 23.77
CA ALA A 294 10.81 -32.65 23.78
C ALA A 294 9.62 -33.65 23.84
N ILE A 295 8.36 -33.21 23.68
CA ILE A 295 7.19 -34.10 23.75
C ILE A 295 5.99 -33.70 22.89
N TRP A 296 5.94 -32.48 22.32
CA TRP A 296 4.82 -32.05 21.47
C TRP A 296 5.27 -31.04 20.41
N GLU A 297 4.96 -31.34 19.14
CA GLU A 297 4.98 -30.35 18.07
C GLU A 297 3.71 -29.50 18.19
N HIS A 298 3.86 -28.19 18.37
CA HIS A 298 2.75 -27.26 18.26
C HIS A 298 3.17 -26.03 17.47
N TYR A 299 2.23 -25.50 16.71
CA TYR A 299 2.32 -24.20 16.08
C TYR A 299 1.64 -23.20 16.99
N GLU A 300 2.38 -22.21 17.48
CA GLU A 300 1.81 -21.12 18.26
C GLU A 300 1.78 -19.84 17.42
N SER A 301 0.63 -19.16 17.42
CA SER A 301 0.41 -17.93 16.66
C SER A 301 0.41 -16.73 17.60
N TRP A 302 1.36 -15.80 17.41
CA TRP A 302 1.48 -14.60 18.24
C TRP A 302 1.35 -13.31 17.40
N PRO A 303 0.74 -12.24 17.95
CA PRO A 303 0.84 -10.91 17.36
C PRO A 303 2.28 -10.38 17.49
N PRO A 304 2.76 -9.51 16.58
CA PRO A 304 4.14 -8.99 16.56
C PRO A 304 4.61 -8.28 17.84
N ASN A 305 3.70 -8.00 18.77
CA ASN A 305 3.93 -7.24 20.00
C ASN A 305 3.70 -8.07 21.28
N ALA A 306 3.49 -9.38 21.20
CA ALA A 306 3.37 -10.23 22.39
C ALA A 306 4.75 -10.44 23.05
N SER A 307 5.13 -9.58 23.99
CA SER A 307 6.31 -9.82 24.81
C SER A 307 6.02 -10.87 25.88
N HIS A 308 6.82 -11.92 25.91
CA HIS A 308 6.74 -12.99 26.89
C HIS A 308 7.60 -12.66 28.13
N THR A 309 6.99 -12.70 29.31
CA THR A 309 7.75 -12.74 30.58
C THR A 309 7.40 -14.03 31.30
N TRP A 310 8.40 -14.91 31.47
CA TRP A 310 8.29 -16.03 32.40
C TRP A 310 8.26 -15.50 33.83
N SER A 311 7.31 -15.98 34.62
CA SER A 311 7.09 -15.73 36.05
C SER A 311 6.32 -14.45 36.44
N GLY A 312 5.08 -14.65 36.89
CA GLY A 312 4.39 -13.82 37.89
C GLY A 312 4.01 -12.37 37.56
N ALA A 313 4.50 -11.76 36.49
CA ALA A 313 4.13 -10.41 36.08
C ALA A 313 2.85 -10.43 35.24
N VAL A 314 1.94 -9.49 35.54
CA VAL A 314 0.72 -9.28 34.74
C VAL A 314 1.14 -8.95 33.31
N ARG A 315 0.64 -9.75 32.36
CA ARG A 315 0.94 -9.67 30.92
C ARG A 315 0.75 -8.25 30.40
N THR A 316 1.73 -7.71 29.70
CA THR A 316 1.53 -6.51 28.88
C THR A 316 0.96 -6.91 27.51
N GLN A 317 -0.07 -6.17 27.07
CA GLN A 317 -0.63 -6.09 25.71
C GLN A 317 -1.60 -7.12 25.12
N THR A 318 -1.76 -8.37 25.59
CA THR A 318 -2.75 -9.29 24.94
C THR A 318 -4.21 -9.09 25.40
N TRP A 319 -4.46 -8.26 26.41
CA TRP A 319 -5.80 -7.95 26.93
C TRP A 319 -6.27 -6.53 26.56
N MET A 320 -5.45 -5.76 25.86
CA MET A 320 -5.81 -4.40 25.47
C MET A 320 -6.61 -4.47 24.17
N LYS A 321 -7.70 -3.69 24.12
CA LYS A 321 -8.51 -3.47 22.92
C LYS A 321 -7.58 -3.11 21.78
N ASN A 322 -7.81 -3.65 20.58
CA ASN A 322 -6.94 -3.41 19.44
C ASN A 322 -7.15 -1.96 18.96
N PRO A 323 -6.24 -1.01 19.32
CA PRO A 323 -6.52 0.41 19.12
C PRO A 323 -6.50 0.79 17.63
N VAL A 324 -5.96 -0.10 16.79
CA VAL A 324 -5.87 0.05 15.34
C VAL A 324 -7.09 -0.60 14.65
N GLY A 325 -7.82 -1.45 15.36
CA GLY A 325 -8.81 -2.36 14.81
C GLY A 325 -8.29 -3.29 13.72
N THR A 326 -9.12 -4.25 13.34
CA THR A 326 -8.82 -5.28 12.35
C THR A 326 -9.92 -5.37 11.33
N ILE A 327 -9.56 -5.74 10.10
CA ILE A 327 -10.52 -6.16 9.10
C ILE A 327 -11.10 -7.52 9.50
N ARG A 328 -12.31 -7.54 10.03
CA ARG A 328 -12.98 -8.74 10.54
C ARG A 328 -13.38 -9.69 9.42
N TRP A 329 -13.86 -9.15 8.31
CA TRP A 329 -14.22 -9.95 7.14
C TRP A 329 -14.05 -9.15 5.86
N ILE A 330 -13.88 -9.91 4.77
CA ILE A 330 -13.81 -9.42 3.41
C ILE A 330 -14.78 -10.26 2.58
N GLN A 331 -15.74 -9.61 1.94
CA GLN A 331 -16.71 -10.24 1.06
C GLN A 331 -16.53 -9.72 -0.36
N ARG A 332 -16.22 -10.60 -1.32
CA ARG A 332 -16.22 -10.24 -2.74
C ARG A 332 -17.64 -10.02 -3.22
N LEU A 333 -17.89 -8.90 -3.89
CA LEU A 333 -19.18 -8.60 -4.52
C LEU A 333 -19.16 -9.10 -5.97
N VAL A 334 -20.27 -9.70 -6.39
CA VAL A 334 -20.43 -10.26 -7.75
C VAL A 334 -20.71 -9.15 -8.77
N THR A 335 -21.46 -8.14 -8.35
CA THR A 335 -21.90 -7.02 -9.20
C THR A 335 -21.30 -5.70 -8.71
N GLU A 336 -21.20 -4.74 -9.62
CA GLU A 336 -20.82 -3.37 -9.28
C GLU A 336 -21.80 -2.80 -8.23
N PRO A 337 -21.31 -2.29 -7.09
CA PRO A 337 -22.15 -1.67 -6.08
C PRO A 337 -22.71 -0.33 -6.60
N THR A 338 -23.88 0.07 -6.11
CA THR A 338 -24.50 1.36 -6.51
C THR A 338 -23.71 2.57 -6.00
N SER A 339 -23.05 2.40 -4.85
CA SER A 339 -22.23 3.42 -4.18
C SER A 339 -20.84 2.83 -3.95
N TRP A 340 -19.82 3.49 -4.50
CA TRP A 340 -18.41 3.19 -4.24
C TRP A 340 -17.55 4.41 -4.53
#